data_AF-A0A2N5IAJ2-F1
#
_entry.id   AF-A0A2N5IAJ2-F1
#
_cell.length_a   1.000
_cell.length_b   1.000
_cell.length_c   1.000
_cell.angle_alpha   90.00
_cell.angle_beta   90.00
_cell.angle_gamma   90.00
#
_symmetry.space_group_name_H-M   'P 1'
#
loop_
_entity.id
_entity.type
_entity.pdbx_description
1 polymer ?
#
loop_
_entity_poly.entity_id
_entity_poly.type
_entity_poly.pdbx_seq_one_letter_code
_entity_poly.pdbx_strand_id
1 'polypeptide(L)' 'MDLLKEINEWVQKGYDIRYLITNQVENGYQAEVLAGDMPNFTYSFFIEEMEEEIWDYSVDTLEEGFSMALEWLKNNRK' A
#
# COMPACT_ATOMS: atom_id res chain seq x y z
N MET A 1 3.58 -4.08 -17.33
CA MET A 1 2.62 -4.85 -16.52
C MET A 1 1.44 -3.93 -16.30
N ASP A 2 0.21 -4.38 -16.56
CA ASP A 2 -0.98 -3.53 -16.39
C ASP A 2 -1.50 -3.69 -14.96
N LEU A 3 -1.06 -2.81 -14.06
CA LEU A 3 -1.40 -2.84 -12.63
C LEU A 3 -2.92 -2.84 -12.41
N LEU A 4 -3.65 -2.04 -13.18
CA LEU A 4 -5.11 -1.93 -13.03
C LEU A 4 -5.80 -3.25 -13.38
N LYS A 5 -5.32 -3.93 -14.42
CA LYS A 5 -5.84 -5.25 -14.80
C LYS A 5 -5.62 -6.27 -13.66
N GLU A 6 -4.41 -6.34 -13.12
CA GLU A 6 -4.09 -7.31 -12.06
C GLU A 6 -4.85 -7.02 -10.77
N ILE A 7 -4.95 -5.74 -10.36
CA ILE A 7 -5.77 -5.35 -9.21
C ILE A 7 -7.22 -5.79 -9.41
N ASN A 8 -7.78 -5.53 -10.59
CA ASN A 8 -9.16 -5.91 -10.90
C ASN A 8 -9.39 -7.44 -10.85
N GLU A 9 -8.40 -8.24 -11.27
CA GLU A 9 -8.49 -9.71 -11.16
C GLU A 9 -8.57 -10.16 -9.69
N TRP A 10 -7.81 -9.55 -8.78
CA TRP A 10 -7.87 -9.87 -7.34
C TRP A 10 -9.15 -9.35 -6.67
N VAL A 11 -9.62 -8.16 -7.05
CA VAL A 11 -10.90 -7.64 -6.58
C VAL A 11 -12.06 -8.57 -6.96
N GLN A 12 -12.05 -9.12 -8.19
CA GLN A 12 -13.04 -10.10 -8.62
C GLN A 12 -12.97 -11.43 -7.85
N LYS A 13 -11.83 -11.74 -7.22
CA LYS A 13 -11.67 -12.91 -6.32
C LYS A 13 -12.11 -12.63 -4.88
N GLY A 14 -12.51 -11.40 -4.55
CA GLY A 14 -13.01 -11.02 -3.22
C GLY A 14 -12.00 -10.33 -2.31
N TYR A 15 -10.86 -9.88 -2.83
CA TYR A 15 -9.86 -9.12 -2.08
C TYR A 15 -10.07 -7.61 -2.26
N ASP A 16 -10.04 -6.84 -1.18
CA ASP A 16 -9.94 -5.38 -1.25
C ASP A 16 -8.47 -4.97 -1.07
N ILE A 17 -7.98 -4.04 -1.90
CA ILE A 17 -6.65 -3.45 -1.80
C ILE A 17 -6.83 -1.96 -1.57
N ARG A 18 -6.59 -1.52 -0.34
CA ARG A 18 -6.74 -0.12 0.07
C ARG A 18 -5.38 0.51 0.32
N TYR A 19 -5.32 1.83 0.20
CA TYR A 19 -4.15 2.58 0.62
C TYR A 19 -4.56 3.89 1.31
N LEU A 20 -3.72 4.32 2.24
CA LEU A 20 -3.80 5.60 2.93
C LEU A 20 -2.54 6.40 2.62
N ILE A 21 -2.70 7.69 2.32
CA ILE A 21 -1.59 8.62 2.18
C ILE A 21 -1.45 9.39 3.49
N THR A 22 -0.24 9.40 4.06
CA THR A 22 0.07 10.18 5.26
C THR A 22 1.03 11.30 4.91
N ASN A 23 0.61 12.54 5.17
CA ASN A 23 1.51 13.70 5.15
C ASN A 23 2.33 13.70 6.44
N GLN A 24 3.63 13.44 6.34
CA GLN A 24 4.49 13.26 7.50
C GLN A 24 4.77 14.56 8.26
N VAL A 25 4.71 15.71 7.58
CA VAL A 25 4.79 17.01 8.25
C VAL A 25 3.57 17.22 9.15
N GLU A 26 2.37 16.94 8.64
CA GLU A 26 1.13 17.02 9.44
C GLU A 26 1.06 15.95 10.53
N ASN A 27 1.76 14.83 10.33
CA ASN A 27 1.89 13.73 11.28
C ASN A 27 2.98 13.95 12.35
N GLY A 28 3.62 15.13 12.39
CA GLY A 28 4.57 15.52 13.43
C GLY A 28 6.05 15.28 13.12
N TYR A 29 6.39 14.79 11.91
CA TYR A 29 7.77 14.49 11.49
C TYR A 29 8.38 15.61 10.63
N GLN A 30 8.03 16.86 10.90
CA GLN A 30 8.51 17.99 10.10
C GLN A 30 10.04 18.09 10.09
N ALA A 31 10.71 17.82 11.21
CA ALA A 31 12.16 17.95 11.31
C ALA A 31 12.88 16.90 10.45
N GLU A 32 12.41 15.66 10.48
CA GLU A 32 12.92 14.52 9.73
C GLU A 32 12.70 14.70 8.23
N VAL A 33 11.53 15.20 7.84
CA VAL A 33 11.23 15.53 6.44
C VAL A 33 12.16 16.64 5.92
N LEU A 34 12.40 17.68 6.72
CA LEU A 34 13.32 18.76 6.34
C LEU A 34 14.80 18.32 6.32
N ALA A 35 15.18 17.35 7.16
CA ALA A 35 16.51 16.76 7.16
C ALA A 35 16.74 15.80 5.98
N GLY A 36 15.67 15.33 5.33
CA GLY A 36 15.72 14.34 4.26
C GLY A 36 15.80 12.90 4.77
N ASP A 37 15.54 12.67 6.05
CA ASP A 37 15.55 11.35 6.69
C ASP A 37 14.22 10.60 6.50
N MET A 38 13.17 11.29 6.03
CA MET A 38 11.84 10.75 5.77
C MET A 38 11.18 11.47 4.57
N PRO A 39 10.40 10.77 3.72
CA PRO A 39 9.63 11.44 2.68
C PRO A 39 8.49 12.27 3.26
N ASN A 40 8.09 13.33 2.56
CA ASN A 40 6.96 14.16 2.95
C ASN A 40 5.62 13.39 2.95
N PHE A 41 5.50 12.39 2.08
CA PHE A 41 4.33 11.52 2.01
C PHE A 41 4.77 10.06 2.06
N THR A 42 4.06 9.26 2.84
CA THR A 42 4.17 7.79 2.81
C THR A 42 2.82 7.19 2.46
N TYR A 43 2.85 5.96 1.96
CA TYR A 43 1.67 5.22 1.55
C TYR A 43 1.58 3.93 2.37
N SER A 44 0.53 3.79 3.17
CA SER A 44 0.23 2.53 3.87
C SER A 44 -0.81 1.76 3.06
N PHE A 45 -0.47 0.53 2.69
CA PHE A 45 -1.33 -0.37 1.94
C PHE A 45 -1.89 -1.44 2.86
N PHE A 46 -3.11 -1.88 2.55
CA PHE A 46 -3.84 -2.90 3.28
C PHE A 46 -4.53 -3.84 2.29
N ILE A 47 -4.54 -5.13 2.60
CA ILE A 47 -5.34 -6.12 1.90
C ILE A 47 -6.38 -6.66 2.87
N GLU A 48 -7.65 -6.66 2.46
CA GLU A 48 -8.74 -7.27 3.21
C GLU A 48 -9.37 -8.44 2.44
N GLU A 49 -9.79 -9.45 3.18
CA GLU A 49 -10.59 -10.59 2.70
C GLU A 49 -11.75 -10.78 3.68
N MET A 50 -13.00 -10.71 3.20
CA MET A 50 -14.20 -10.84 4.05
C MET A 50 -14.25 -9.89 5.26
N GLU A 51 -13.89 -8.62 5.07
CA GLU A 51 -13.82 -7.59 6.13
C GLU A 51 -12.72 -7.79 7.18
N GLU A 52 -11.81 -8.75 6.96
CA GLU A 52 -10.62 -8.97 7.79
C GLU A 52 -9.36 -8.47 7.08
N GLU A 53 -8.57 -7.64 7.74
CA GLU A 53 -7.24 -7.24 7.27
C GLU A 53 -6.27 -8.42 7.40
N ILE A 54 -5.71 -8.84 6.27
CA ILE A 54 -4.82 -10.01 6.19
C ILE A 54 -3.37 -9.63 5.89
N TRP A 55 -3.13 -8.37 5.54
CA TRP A 55 -1.79 -7.84 5.26
C TRP A 55 -1.80 -6.30 5.28
N ASP A 56 -0.74 -5.73 5.85
CA ASP A 56 -0.45 -4.30 5.83
C ASP A 56 1.03 -4.05 5.55
N TYR A 57 1.34 -2.94 4.86
CA TYR A 57 2.71 -2.50 4.64
C TYR A 57 2.80 -1.01 4.26
N SER A 58 3.85 -0.33 4.71
CA SER A 58 4.12 1.08 4.37
C SER A 58 5.32 1.21 3.43
N VAL A 59 5.16 2.08 2.43
CA VAL A 59 6.17 2.37 1.40
C VAL A 59 6.23 3.87 1.11
N ASP A 60 7.28 4.27 0.39
CA ASP A 60 7.50 5.67 0.03
C ASP A 60 6.80 6.05 -1.29
N THR A 61 6.41 5.06 -2.10
CA THR A 61 5.77 5.30 -3.41
C THR A 61 4.53 4.45 -3.64
N LEU A 62 3.56 5.01 -4.37
CA LEU A 62 2.31 4.31 -4.70
C LEU A 62 2.52 3.06 -5.57
N GLU A 63 3.45 3.13 -6.53
CA GLU A 63 3.73 2.03 -7.46
C GLU A 63 4.36 0.82 -6.74
N GLU A 64 5.29 1.09 -5.81
CA GLU A 64 5.91 0.05 -4.99
C GLU A 64 4.87 -0.67 -4.13
N GLY A 65 3.97 0.08 -3.49
CA GLY A 65 2.96 -0.51 -2.61
C GLY A 65 1.97 -1.40 -3.34
N PHE A 66 1.50 -1.00 -4.53
CA PHE A 66 0.68 -1.90 -5.36
C PHE A 66 1.47 -3.11 -5.83
N SER A 67 2.75 -2.95 -6.20
CA SER A 67 3.59 -4.07 -6.62
C SER A 67 3.77 -5.09 -5.49
N MET A 68 4.03 -4.63 -4.27
CA MET A 68 4.17 -5.49 -3.09
C MET A 68 2.86 -6.16 -2.69
N ALA A 69 1.74 -5.45 -2.73
CA ALA A 69 0.42 -6.03 -2.44
C ALA A 69 0.08 -7.16 -3.43
N LEU A 70 0.30 -6.93 -4.73
CA LEU A 70 0.06 -7.94 -5.77
C LEU A 70 1.02 -9.13 -5.65
N GLU A 71 2.29 -8.89 -5.34
CA GLU A 71 3.26 -9.96 -5.09
C GLU A 71 2.86 -10.80 -3.89
N TRP A 72 2.46 -10.16 -2.79
CA TRP A 72 1.98 -10.86 -1.61
C TRP A 72 0.76 -11.73 -1.93
N LEU A 73 -0.23 -11.18 -2.65
CA LEU A 73 -1.41 -11.94 -3.08
C LEU A 73 -1.02 -13.15 -3.92
N LYS A 74 -0.15 -13.00 -4.92
CA LYS A 74 0.32 -14.11 -5.76
C LYS A 74 1.04 -15.21 -4.97
N ASN A 75 1.80 -14.82 -3.94
CA ASN A 75 2.58 -15.75 -3.14
C ASN A 75 1.76 -16.46 -2.05
N ASN A 76 0.69 -15.83 -1.56
CA ASN A 76 -0.06 -16.29 -0.39
C ASN A 76 -1.50 -16.75 -0.70
N ARG A 77 -2.05 -16.37 -1.85
CA ARG A 77 -3.40 -16.70 -2.32
C ARG A 77 -3.31 -17.18 -3.77
N LYS A 78 -4.14 -18.14 -4.18
CA LYS A 78 -4.11 -18.76 -5.53
C LYS A 78 -5.35 -18.35 -6.31
#